data_AF-A0A4Z0PIU7-F1
#
_entry.id   AF-A0A4Z0PIU7-F1
#
_cell.length_a   1.000
_cell.length_b   1.000
_cell.length_c   1.000
_cell.angle_alpha   90.00
_cell.angle_beta   90.00
_cell.angle_gamma   90.00
#
_symmetry.space_group_name_H-M   'P 1'
#
loop_
_entity.id
_entity.type
_entity.pdbx_description
1 polymer ?
#
loop_
_entity_poly.entity_id
_entity_poly.type
_entity_poly.pdbx_seq_one_letter_code
_entity_poly.pdbx_strand_id
1 'polypeptide(L)' 'MSTSVKRSRSPKSAERAVPVISYAEQLVASHTREEGKTIMYKQDAWGHIETRFVRSQNVKAWEEKGFFVR' A
#
# COMPACT_ATOMS: atom_id res chain seq x y z
N MET A 1 0.69 -35.49 -36.82
CA MET A 1 1.90 -34.68 -36.52
C MET A 1 1.48 -33.52 -35.63
N SER A 2 1.74 -33.60 -34.33
CA SER A 2 1.28 -32.61 -33.34
C SER A 2 2.35 -31.54 -33.12
N THR A 3 2.10 -30.29 -33.50
CA THR A 3 3.03 -29.18 -33.28
C THR A 3 2.88 -28.65 -31.86
N SER A 4 3.90 -28.88 -31.03
CA SER A 4 3.99 -28.34 -29.66
C SER A 4 4.34 -26.85 -29.71
N VAL A 5 3.32 -25.99 -29.55
CA VAL A 5 3.52 -24.55 -29.42
C VAL A 5 3.98 -24.25 -27.99
N LYS A 6 5.29 -24.10 -27.80
CA LYS A 6 5.86 -23.60 -26.53
C LYS A 6 5.39 -22.16 -26.33
N ARG A 7 4.48 -21.93 -25.37
CA ARG A 7 4.10 -20.59 -24.90
C ARG A 7 5.35 -19.87 -24.37
N SER A 8 5.75 -18.77 -25.01
CA SER A 8 6.77 -17.87 -24.48
C SER A 8 6.24 -17.22 -23.20
N ARG A 9 6.85 -17.54 -22.05
CA ARG A 9 6.58 -16.81 -20.81
C ARG A 9 7.19 -15.41 -20.94
N SER A 10 6.36 -14.38 -20.88
CA SER A 10 6.81 -12.99 -20.78
C SER A 10 7.79 -12.85 -19.61
N PRO A 11 8.96 -12.20 -19.78
CA PRO A 11 9.88 -12.00 -18.68
C PRO A 11 9.22 -11.15 -17.59
N LYS A 12 9.35 -11.61 -16.35
CA LYS A 12 8.87 -10.95 -15.13
C LYS A 12 9.40 -9.52 -15.14
N SER A 13 8.50 -8.54 -15.03
CA SER A 13 8.86 -7.12 -14.94
C SER A 13 9.92 -6.94 -13.86
N ALA A 14 11.08 -6.39 -14.23
CA ALA A 14 12.19 -6.16 -13.33
C ALA A 14 11.69 -5.45 -12.07
N GLU A 15 11.85 -6.10 -10.93
CA GLU A 15 11.61 -5.52 -9.63
C GLU A 15 12.57 -4.34 -9.49
N ARG A 16 12.00 -3.13 -9.46
CA ARG A 16 12.76 -1.88 -9.43
C ARG A 16 13.63 -1.92 -8.17
N ALA A 17 14.95 -2.02 -8.34
CA ALA A 17 15.89 -2.00 -7.23
C ALA A 17 15.61 -0.75 -6.38
N VAL A 18 15.08 -0.96 -5.18
CA VAL A 18 14.84 0.12 -4.24
C VAL A 18 16.23 0.63 -3.82
N PRO A 19 16.52 1.94 -3.95
CA PRO A 19 17.81 2.47 -3.54
C PRO A 19 18.07 2.09 -2.08
N VAL A 20 19.31 1.71 -1.76
CA VAL A 20 19.75 1.43 -0.39
C VAL A 20 19.85 2.78 0.32
N ILE A 21 18.72 3.24 0.83
CA ILE A 21 18.59 4.49 1.58
C ILE A 21 18.98 4.21 3.04
N SER A 22 19.68 5.15 3.70
CA SER A 22 19.95 5.01 5.13
C SER A 22 18.64 5.02 5.93
N TYR A 23 18.64 4.41 7.13
CA TYR A 23 17.44 4.36 7.97
C TYR A 23 16.82 5.74 8.23
N ALA A 24 17.65 6.76 8.44
CA ALA A 24 17.19 8.13 8.63
C ALA A 24 16.50 8.71 7.39
N GLU A 25 17.06 8.50 6.20
CA GLU A 25 16.44 8.94 4.95
C GLU A 25 15.17 8.15 4.62
N GLN A 26 15.10 6.88 5.03
CA GLN A 26 13.91 6.05 4.87
C GLN A 26 12.75 6.57 5.73
N LEU A 27 13.03 7.04 6.95
CA LEU A 27 12.04 7.69 7.82
C LEU A 27 11.58 9.05 7.28
N VAL A 28 12.48 9.86 6.74
CA VAL A 28 12.11 11.14 6.10
C VAL A 28 11.27 10.89 4.85
N ALA A 29 11.64 9.89 4.04
CA ALA A 29 10.88 9.49 2.86
C ALA A 29 9.51 8.88 3.22
N SER A 30 9.37 8.19 4.36
CA SER A 30 8.05 7.72 4.81
C SER A 30 7.20 8.87 5.33
N HIS A 31 7.77 9.78 6.13
CA HIS A 31 7.08 10.96 6.64
C HIS A 31 6.58 11.86 5.50
N THR A 32 7.42 12.19 4.52
CA THR A 32 7.02 12.99 3.34
C THR A 32 5.97 12.30 2.47
N ARG A 33 5.91 10.97 2.46
CA ARG A 33 4.82 10.22 1.81
C ARG A 33 3.54 10.19 2.63
N GLU A 34 3.63 10.45 3.93
CA GLU A 34 2.52 10.50 4.87
C GLU A 34 1.97 11.92 5.04
N GLU A 35 2.76 12.95 4.72
CA GLU A 35 2.31 14.34 4.62
C GLU A 35 1.12 14.44 3.65
N GLY A 36 -0.06 14.79 4.20
CA GLY A 36 -1.32 14.88 3.47
C GLY A 36 -2.19 13.61 3.45
N LYS A 37 -1.80 12.56 4.19
CA LYS A 37 -2.67 11.41 4.46
C LYS A 37 -3.41 11.59 5.80
N THR A 38 -4.69 11.26 5.79
CA THR A 38 -5.54 11.14 6.97
C THR A 38 -5.33 9.76 7.59
N ILE A 39 -5.12 9.73 8.90
CA ILE A 39 -5.09 8.49 9.67
C ILE A 39 -6.55 8.08 9.92
N MET A 40 -6.89 6.86 9.56
CA MET A 40 -8.20 6.29 9.77
C MET A 40 -8.10 5.01 10.59
N TYR A 41 -9.13 4.76 11.41
CA TYR A 41 -9.19 3.69 12.39
C TYR A 41 -10.39 2.79 12.12
N LYS A 42 -10.25 1.49 12.39
CA LYS A 42 -11.37 0.55 12.44
C LYS A 42 -11.20 -0.37 13.63
N GLN A 43 -12.28 -0.64 14.35
CA GLN A 43 -12.27 -1.58 15.46
C GLN A 43 -12.89 -2.90 15.02
N ASP A 44 -12.17 -4.00 15.23
CA ASP A 44 -12.68 -5.35 14.95
C ASP A 44 -13.54 -5.88 16.10
N ALA A 45 -14.22 -7.02 15.87
CA ALA A 45 -15.08 -7.67 16.86
C ALA A 45 -14.34 -8.12 18.14
N TRP A 46 -13.01 -8.25 18.08
CA TRP A 46 -12.15 -8.53 19.24
C TRP A 46 -11.55 -7.29 19.90
N GLY A 47 -11.87 -6.09 19.41
CA GLY A 47 -11.39 -4.83 19.96
C GLY A 47 -10.03 -4.35 19.45
N HIS A 48 -9.41 -5.06 18.49
CA HIS A 48 -8.19 -4.59 17.83
C HIS A 48 -8.46 -3.36 16.96
N ILE A 49 -7.53 -2.40 16.99
CA ILE A 49 -7.60 -1.17 16.19
C ILE A 49 -6.72 -1.33 14.95
N GLU A 50 -7.34 -1.42 13.78
CA GLU A 50 -6.64 -1.31 12.51
C GLU A 50 -6.44 0.16 12.16
N THR A 51 -5.19 0.56 11.86
CA THR A 51 -4.83 1.94 11.50
C THR A 51 -4.36 1.99 10.04
N ARG A 52 -4.93 2.92 9.26
CA ARG A 52 -4.62 3.10 7.83
C ARG A 52 -4.29 4.56 7.54
N PHE A 53 -3.24 4.78 6.74
CA PHE A 53 -2.91 6.10 6.19
C PHE A 53 -3.56 6.25 4.81
N VAL A 54 -4.61 7.06 4.75
CA VAL A 54 -5.45 7.23 3.56
C VAL A 54 -5.24 8.63 2.99
N ARG A 55 -5.03 8.77 1.68
CA ARG A 55 -5.02 10.11 1.06
C ARG A 55 -6.38 10.77 1.24
N SER A 56 -6.41 12.08 1.48
CA SER A 56 -7.64 12.87 1.69
C SER A 56 -8.76 12.56 0.68
N GLN A 57 -8.42 12.37 -0.59
CA GLN A 57 -9.37 12.04 -1.68
C GLN A 57 -10.13 10.72 -1.47
N ASN A 58 -9.53 9.77 -0.74
CA ASN A 58 -10.08 8.43 -0.54
C ASN A 58 -10.78 8.25 0.81
N VAL A 59 -10.79 9.26 1.68
CA VAL A 59 -11.34 9.16 3.04
C VAL A 59 -12.78 8.64 3.02
N LYS A 60 -13.65 9.22 2.18
CA LYS A 60 -15.05 8.77 2.02
C LYS A 60 -15.18 7.29 1.66
N ALA A 61 -14.32 6.79 0.75
CA ALA A 61 -14.34 5.39 0.34
C ALA A 61 -13.88 4.43 1.45
N TRP A 62 -13.12 4.92 2.43
CA TRP A 62 -12.72 4.17 3.61
C TRP A 62 -13.74 4.32 4.75
N GLU A 63 -14.44 5.44 4.84
CA GLU A 63 -15.61 5.62 5.71
C GLU A 63 -16.70 4.59 5.41
N GLU A 64 -17.01 4.38 4.12
CA GLU A 64 -17.94 3.34 3.69
C GLU A 64 -17.51 1.92 4.06
N LYS A 65 -16.20 1.67 4.23
CA LYS A 65 -15.64 0.39 4.69
C LYS A 65 -15.67 0.22 6.21
N GLY A 66 -16.20 1.21 6.92
CA GLY A 66 -16.29 1.24 8.37
C GLY A 66 -15.03 1.74 9.07
N PHE A 67 -14.14 2.43 8.36
CA PHE A 67 -13.05 3.17 9.01
C PHE A 67 -13.53 4.57 9.40
N PHE A 68 -13.06 5.12 10.50
CA PHE A 68 -13.41 6.46 10.96
C PHE A 68 -12.16 7.28 11.27
N VAL A 69 -12.29 8.60 11.18
CA VAL A 69 -11.27 9.54 11.66
C VAL A 69 -11.57 9.85 13.12
N ARG A 70 -10.54 9.98 13.95
CA ARG A 70 -10.67 10.32 15.37
C ARG A 70 -10.33 11.78 15.62
#